data_AF-A0A970EGC5-F1
#
_entry.id   AF-A0A970EGC5-F1
#
_cell.length_a   1.000
_cell.length_b   1.000
_cell.length_c   1.000
_cell.angle_alpha   90.00
_cell.angle_beta   90.00
_cell.angle_gamma   90.00
#
_symmetry.space_group_name_H-M   'P 1'
#
loop_
_entity.id
_entity.type
_entity.pdbx_description
1 polymer ?
#
loop_
_entity_poly.entity_id
_entity_poly.type
_entity_poly.pdbx_seq_one_letter_code
_entity_poly.pdbx_strand_id
1 'polypeptide(L)'
;MSFYLTIAFVIITIFALVIAAYKTGHQEILREIAFYLVVKAEREFGKGTGELKYAFVITWLYEKLPPLLKWLFTEKELDEIIEDSVQRLKDFLEKSKQNAAK
;
A
#
# COMPACT_ATOMS: atom_id res chain seq x y z
N MET A 1 -30.33 -12.40 -28.76
CA MET A 1 -29.11 -12.94 -28.12
C MET A 1 -28.00 -11.88 -28.02
N SER A 2 -27.66 -11.18 -29.10
CA SER A 2 -26.53 -10.24 -29.19
C SER A 2 -26.66 -8.95 -28.34
N PHE A 3 -27.84 -8.32 -28.32
CA PHE A 3 -28.05 -7.03 -27.64
C PHE A 3 -27.82 -7.07 -26.11
N TYR A 4 -28.25 -8.16 -25.46
CA TYR A 4 -28.06 -8.37 -24.03
C TYR A 4 -26.60 -8.64 -23.66
N LEU A 5 -25.86 -9.34 -24.52
CA LEU A 5 -24.43 -9.60 -24.33
C LEU A 5 -23.60 -8.31 -24.44
N THR A 6 -23.94 -7.43 -25.39
CA THR A 6 -23.29 -6.12 -25.52
C THR A 6 -23.55 -5.23 -24.30
N ILE A 7 -24.77 -5.22 -23.76
CA ILE A 7 -25.10 -4.46 -22.54
C ILE A 7 -24.35 -5.01 -21.32
N ALA A 8 -24.28 -6.33 -21.17
CA ALA A 8 -23.53 -6.97 -20.09
C ALA A 8 -22.03 -6.64 -20.15
N PHE A 9 -21.43 -6.64 -21.34
CA PHE A 9 -20.01 -6.29 -21.52
C PHE A 9 -19.71 -4.83 -21.15
N VAL A 10 -20.58 -3.90 -21.55
CA VAL A 10 -20.45 -2.48 -21.19
C VAL A 10 -20.53 -2.29 -19.67
N ILE A 11 -21.46 -2.98 -19.00
CA ILE A 11 -21.58 -2.92 -17.53
C ILE A 11 -20.33 -3.46 -16.84
N ILE A 12 -19.78 -4.60 -17.29
CA ILE A 12 -18.55 -5.19 -16.73
C ILE A 12 -17.36 -4.24 -16.92
N THR A 13 -17.26 -3.59 -18.08
CA THR A 13 -16.16 -2.68 -18.38
C THR A 13 -16.22 -1.41 -17.54
N ILE A 14 -17.42 -0.86 -17.31
CA ILE A 14 -17.63 0.28 -16.41
C ILE A 14 -17.30 -0.13 -14.97
N PHE A 15 -17.73 -1.32 -14.52
CA PHE A 15 -17.41 -1.82 -13.19
C PHE A 15 -15.90 -2.03 -13.00
N ALA A 16 -15.21 -2.58 -14.00
CA ALA A 16 -13.77 -2.74 -13.99
C ALA A 16 -13.02 -1.39 -13.96
N LEU A 17 -13.52 -0.38 -14.69
CA LEU A 17 -12.96 0.97 -14.66
C LEU A 17 -13.20 1.67 -13.33
N VAL A 18 -14.37 1.50 -12.72
CA VAL A 18 -14.66 2.01 -11.37
C VAL A 18 -13.74 1.34 -10.36
N ILE A 19 -13.62 0.01 -10.38
CA ILE A 19 -12.69 -0.73 -9.50
C ILE A 19 -11.25 -0.27 -9.74
N ALA A 20 -10.83 -0.11 -10.99
CA ALA A 20 -9.49 0.35 -11.33
C ALA A 20 -9.24 1.76 -10.80
N ALA A 21 -10.16 2.71 -11.02
CA ALA A 21 -10.06 4.08 -10.52
C ALA A 21 -10.07 4.15 -8.98
N TYR A 22 -10.87 3.31 -8.32
CA TYR A 22 -10.85 3.15 -6.87
C TYR A 22 -9.52 2.58 -6.38
N LYS A 23 -8.96 1.58 -7.07
CA LYS A 23 -7.61 1.06 -6.79
C LYS A 23 -6.56 2.17 -6.93
N THR A 24 -6.53 2.94 -8.01
CA THR A 24 -5.52 3.98 -8.22
C THR A 24 -5.60 5.09 -7.16
N GLY A 25 -6.81 5.54 -6.81
CA GLY A 25 -7.00 6.61 -5.83
C GLY A 25 -6.71 6.19 -4.38
N HIS A 26 -7.01 4.94 -4.01
CA HIS A 26 -6.76 4.45 -2.64
C HIS A 26 -5.35 3.89 -2.46
N GLN A 27 -4.68 3.45 -3.52
CA GLN A 27 -3.30 2.97 -3.45
C GLN A 27 -2.32 4.05 -2.99
N GLU A 28 -2.51 5.31 -3.39
CA GLU A 28 -1.67 6.42 -2.90
C GLU A 28 -1.87 6.66 -1.39
N ILE A 29 -3.10 6.61 -0.92
CA ILE A 29 -3.43 6.74 0.50
C ILE A 29 -2.81 5.59 1.30
N LEU A 30 -2.91 4.36 0.80
CA LEU A 30 -2.29 3.19 1.44
C LEU A 30 -0.76 3.27 1.48
N ARG A 31 -0.14 3.78 0.41
CA ARG A 31 1.31 4.03 0.38
C ARG A 31 1.74 5.06 1.42
N GLU A 32 1.02 6.16 1.57
CA GLU A 32 1.32 7.17 2.58
C GLU A 32 1.09 6.66 4.01
N ILE A 33 0.03 5.87 4.23
CA ILE A 33 -0.23 5.21 5.51
C ILE A 33 0.89 4.20 5.83
N ALA A 34 1.25 3.33 4.89
CA ALA A 34 2.31 2.35 5.06
C ALA A 34 3.65 3.04 5.34
N PHE A 35 3.96 4.12 4.62
CA PHE A 35 5.16 4.92 4.87
C PHE A 35 5.18 5.54 6.27
N TYR A 36 4.06 6.13 6.72
CA TYR A 36 3.93 6.64 8.08
C TYR A 36 4.18 5.54 9.13
N LEU A 37 3.61 4.35 8.93
CA LEU A 37 3.76 3.22 9.85
C LEU A 37 5.19 2.70 9.87
N VAL A 38 5.84 2.60 8.73
CA VAL A 38 7.25 2.18 8.62
C VAL A 38 8.16 3.17 9.35
N VAL A 39 7.95 4.48 9.18
CA VAL A 39 8.68 5.52 9.93
C VAL A 39 8.44 5.39 11.44
N LYS A 40 7.18 5.16 11.84
CA LYS A 40 6.82 4.97 13.25
C LYS A 40 7.48 3.73 13.83
N ALA A 41 7.45 2.60 13.12
CA ALA A 41 8.08 1.36 13.52
C ALA A 41 9.61 1.49 13.62
N GLU A 42 10.26 2.20 12.69
CA GLU A 42 11.70 2.49 12.78
C GLU A 42 12.05 3.26 14.06
N ARG A 43 11.20 4.21 14.45
CA ARG A 43 11.39 5.01 15.67
C ARG A 43 11.13 4.22 16.95
N GLU A 44 10.11 3.37 16.97
CA GLU A 44 9.71 2.60 18.17
C GLU A 44 10.63 1.39 18.41
N PHE A 45 11.01 0.65 17.37
CA PHE A 45 11.74 -0.61 17.52
C PHE A 45 13.24 -0.52 17.24
N GLY A 46 13.73 0.58 16.66
CA GLY A 46 15.16 0.81 16.43
C GLY A 46 15.81 -0.20 15.47
N LYS A 47 17.14 -0.21 15.36
CA LYS A 47 17.83 -1.08 14.38
C LYS A 47 17.81 -2.56 14.79
N GLY A 48 17.82 -3.47 13.81
CA GLY A 48 17.93 -4.93 14.02
C GLY A 48 16.61 -5.66 14.29
N THR A 49 15.49 -4.94 14.34
CA THR A 49 14.15 -5.48 14.67
C THR A 49 13.22 -5.56 13.46
N GLY A 50 13.76 -5.87 12.28
CA GLY A 50 13.03 -5.84 11.01
C GLY A 50 11.72 -6.63 11.01
N GLU A 51 11.74 -7.85 11.54
CA GLU A 51 10.55 -8.70 11.65
C GLU A 51 9.47 -8.11 12.57
N LEU A 52 9.87 -7.52 13.70
CA LEU A 52 8.94 -6.88 14.64
C LEU A 52 8.31 -5.61 14.03
N LYS A 53 9.10 -4.82 13.29
CA LYS A 53 8.59 -3.66 12.56
C LYS A 53 7.58 -4.08 11.50
N TYR A 54 7.90 -5.13 10.73
CA TYR A 54 7.02 -5.66 9.70
C TYR A 54 5.70 -6.14 10.29
N ALA A 55 5.77 -6.95 11.35
CA ALA A 55 4.61 -7.45 12.08
C ALA A 55 3.72 -6.30 12.61
N PHE A 56 4.33 -5.26 13.18
CA PHE A 56 3.60 -4.08 13.63
C PHE A 56 2.88 -3.35 12.48
N VAL A 57 3.57 -3.11 11.36
CA VAL A 57 3.02 -2.40 10.20
C VAL A 57 1.88 -3.20 9.58
N ILE A 58 2.06 -4.50 9.34
CA ILE A 58 1.04 -5.34 8.70
C ILE A 58 -0.20 -5.49 9.59
N THR A 59 -0.04 -5.70 10.90
CA THR A 59 -1.17 -5.78 11.85
C THR A 59 -1.97 -4.48 11.84
N TRP A 60 -1.32 -3.33 11.93
CA TRP A 60 -2.01 -2.04 11.95
C TRP A 60 -2.69 -1.74 10.61
N LEU A 61 -2.04 -2.08 9.49
CA LEU A 61 -2.60 -1.92 8.15
C LEU A 61 -3.87 -2.76 7.99
N TYR A 62 -3.85 -4.02 8.42
CA TYR A 62 -5.03 -4.89 8.45
C TYR A 62 -6.13 -4.38 9.39
N GLU A 63 -5.81 -3.79 10.54
CA GLU A 63 -6.83 -3.23 11.44
C GLU A 63 -7.53 -2.01 10.85
N LYS A 64 -6.82 -1.18 10.07
CA LYS A 64 -7.37 0.05 9.49
C LYS A 64 -7.98 -0.14 8.11
N LEU A 65 -7.69 -1.24 7.42
CA LEU A 65 -8.29 -1.55 6.13
C LEU A 65 -9.80 -1.86 6.28
N PRO A 66 -10.68 -1.13 5.58
CA PRO A 66 -12.09 -1.48 5.46
C PRO A 66 -12.23 -2.88 4.83
N PRO A 67 -13.28 -3.67 5.18
CA PRO A 67 -13.49 -5.02 4.65
C PRO A 67 -13.50 -5.09 3.12
N LEU A 68 -14.02 -4.05 2.45
CA LEU A 68 -14.01 -3.95 0.99
C LEU A 68 -12.59 -3.88 0.41
N LEU A 69 -11.67 -3.17 1.07
CA LEU A 69 -10.27 -3.10 0.63
C LEU A 69 -9.53 -4.39 0.93
N LYS A 70 -9.82 -5.07 2.04
CA LYS A 70 -9.25 -6.41 2.32
C LYS A 70 -9.63 -7.45 1.26
N TRP A 71 -10.80 -7.33 0.67
CA TRP A 71 -11.24 -8.19 -0.42
C TRP A 71 -10.64 -7.80 -1.77
N LEU A 72 -10.35 -6.51 -1.95
CA LEU A 72 -9.82 -5.96 -3.20
C LEU A 72 -8.29 -6.07 -3.34
N PHE A 73 -7.58 -6.06 -2.21
CA PHE A 73 -6.12 -6.17 -2.14
C PHE A 73 -5.70 -7.59 -1.76
N THR A 74 -4.76 -8.12 -2.53
CA THR A 74 -4.10 -9.39 -2.19
C THR A 74 -3.04 -9.16 -1.11
N GLU A 75 -2.71 -10.21 -0.34
CA GLU A 75 -1.63 -10.15 0.66
C GLU A 75 -0.31 -9.67 0.02
N LYS A 76 -0.02 -10.16 -1.19
CA LYS A 76 1.15 -9.77 -1.98
C LYS A 76 1.18 -8.27 -2.32
N GLU A 77 0.04 -7.68 -2.69
CA GLU A 77 -0.03 -6.23 -2.97
C GLU A 77 0.25 -5.40 -1.69
N LEU A 78 -0.17 -5.88 -0.51
CA LEU A 78 0.11 -5.20 0.75
C LEU A 78 1.59 -5.32 1.14
N ASP A 79 2.18 -6.51 0.95
CA ASP A 79 3.60 -6.76 1.18
C ASP A 79 4.46 -5.84 0.28
N GLU A 80 4.14 -5.74 -1.01
CA GLU A 80 4.82 -4.85 -1.96
C GLU A 80 4.73 -3.37 -1.54
N ILE A 81 3.57 -2.93 -1.03
CA ILE A 81 3.40 -1.55 -0.51
C ILE A 81 4.27 -1.30 0.72
N ILE A 82 4.41 -2.29 1.61
CA ILE A 82 5.24 -2.19 2.81
C ILE A 82 6.72 -2.17 2.41
N GLU A 83 7.15 -3.03 1.50
CA GLU A 83 8.53 -3.05 1.00
C GLU A 83 8.91 -1.74 0.30
N ASP A 84 8.03 -1.20 -0.56
CA ASP A 84 8.23 0.10 -1.21
C ASP A 84 8.36 1.23 -0.16
N SER A 85 7.55 1.18 0.90
CA SER A 85 7.61 2.13 2.01
C SER A 85 8.93 2.04 2.80
N VAL A 86 9.44 0.82 3.02
CA VAL A 86 10.75 0.58 3.64
C VAL A 86 11.88 1.09 2.75
N GLN A 87 11.81 0.85 1.45
CA GLN A 87 12.82 1.31 0.50
C GLN A 87 12.85 2.84 0.42
N ARG A 88 11.67 3.48 0.32
CA ARG A 88 11.53 4.94 0.36
C ARG A 88 12.15 5.54 1.63
N LEU A 89 11.99 4.89 2.78
CA LEU A 89 12.62 5.35 4.03
C LEU A 89 14.16 5.24 3.97
N LYS A 90 14.70 4.14 3.45
CA LYS A 90 16.16 3.98 3.28
C LYS A 90 16.72 5.07 2.39
N ASP A 91 16.11 5.31 1.23
CA ASP A 91 16.54 6.34 0.28
C ASP A 91 16.50 7.74 0.91
N PHE A 92 15.45 8.04 1.70
CA PHE A 92 15.35 9.29 2.45
C PHE A 92 16.47 9.46 3.49
N LEU A 93 16.80 8.39 4.22
CA LEU A 93 17.88 8.40 5.20
C LEU A 93 19.27 8.49 4.56
N GLU A 94 19.48 7.88 3.40
CA GLU A 94 20.74 7.99 2.65
C GLU A 94 20.92 9.38 2.06
N LYS A 95 19.89 9.92 1.42
CA LYS A 95 19.91 11.28 0.86
C LYS A 95 20.12 12.34 1.94
N SER A 96 19.49 12.19 3.12
CA SER A 96 19.70 13.12 4.23
C SER A 96 21.13 13.08 4.78
N LYS A 97 21.77 11.90 4.86
CA LYS A 97 23.18 11.78 5.23
C LYS A 97 24.12 12.42 4.21
N GLN A 98 23.87 12.24 2.92
CA GLN A 98 24.67 12.86 1.86
C GLN A 98 24.59 14.39 1.88
N ASN A 99 23.40 14.93 2.17
CA ASN A 99 23.21 16.37 2.28
C ASN A 99 23.85 16.98 3.54
N ALA A 100 23.92 16.22 4.64
CA ALA A 100 24.55 16.65 5.89
C ALA A 100 26.09 16.54 5.89
N ALA A 101 26.67 15.84 4.90
CA ALA A 101 28.10 15.63 4.75
C ALA A 101 28.77 16.58 3.71
N LYS A 102 27.98 17.47 3.11
CA LYS A 102 28.45 18.58 2.25
C LYS A 102 28.50 19.87 3.04
#